data_AF-A0A0B2S4L7-F1
#
_entry.id   AF-A0A0B2S4L7-F1
#
_cell.length_a   1.000
_cell.length_b   1.000
_cell.length_c   1.000
_cell.angle_alpha   90.00
_cell.angle_beta   90.00
_cell.angle_gamma   90.00
#
_symmetry.space_group_name_H-M   'P 1'
#
loop_
_entity.id
_entity.type
_entity.pdbx_description
1 polymer ?
#
loop_
_entity_poly.entity_id
_entity_poly.type
_entity_poly.pdbx_seq_one_letter_code
_entity_poly.pdbx_strand_id
1 'polypeptide(L)'
;MSYVVGFGNHYPKHVHHRGASIPKNKVKYNCKGGWKWRDSSKPNPHTIVGAMVAGPDKHDHFHDVRTNYNYTEPTLAGNAGLVAALVALSGDKTTGIDKNTLFSAVPPMFPTPPPPPAPWKP
;
A
#
# COMPACT_ATOMS: atom_id res chain seq x y z
N MET A 1 14.21 11.65 -6.74
CA MET A 1 13.67 10.83 -5.64
C MET A 1 12.56 9.94 -6.20
N SER A 2 12.44 8.70 -5.76
CA SER A 2 11.30 7.83 -6.08
C SER A 2 10.10 8.20 -5.22
N TYR A 3 8.88 8.07 -5.77
CA TYR A 3 7.62 8.19 -5.03
C TYR A 3 6.99 6.83 -4.72
N VAL A 4 7.65 5.74 -5.10
CA VAL A 4 7.28 4.37 -4.76
C VAL A 4 8.16 3.90 -3.60
N VAL A 5 7.54 3.61 -2.47
CA VAL A 5 8.22 3.26 -1.22
C VAL A 5 9.00 1.96 -1.39
N GLY A 6 10.27 1.98 -0.98
CA GLY A 6 11.18 0.83 -1.10
C GLY A 6 11.75 0.61 -2.51
N PHE A 7 11.46 1.48 -3.48
CA PHE A 7 11.98 1.39 -4.85
C PHE A 7 13.01 2.50 -5.13
N GLY A 8 14.12 2.15 -5.76
CA GLY A 8 15.24 3.05 -6.05
C GLY A 8 16.09 3.40 -4.81
N ASN A 9 17.14 4.21 -5.02
CA ASN A 9 18.10 4.54 -3.96
C ASN A 9 17.54 5.52 -2.92
N HIS A 10 16.58 6.37 -3.30
CA HIS A 10 15.99 7.41 -2.46
C HIS A 10 14.45 7.37 -2.59
N TYR A 11 13.74 7.11 -1.50
CA TYR A 11 12.27 6.98 -1.44
C TYR A 11 11.71 7.51 -0.10
N PRO A 12 10.38 7.76 0.03
CA PRO A 12 9.78 8.32 1.24
C PRO A 12 9.86 7.36 2.42
N LYS A 13 10.26 7.85 3.60
CA LYS A 13 10.41 7.06 4.83
C LYS A 13 9.35 7.42 5.88
N HIS A 14 8.58 8.48 5.68
CA HIS A 14 7.57 8.98 6.63
C HIS A 14 6.16 8.90 6.03
N VAL A 15 5.80 7.73 5.48
CA VAL A 15 4.50 7.50 4.83
C VAL A 15 3.34 7.64 5.83
N HIS A 16 2.28 8.37 5.46
CA HIS A 16 1.03 8.49 6.23
C HIS A 16 0.25 7.16 6.26
N HIS A 17 0.77 6.17 6.98
CA HIS A 17 0.18 4.83 7.05
C HIS A 17 0.36 4.23 8.44
N ARG A 18 -0.77 3.95 9.12
CA ARG A 18 -0.77 3.46 10.52
C ARG A 18 0.05 2.19 10.70
N GLY A 19 -0.22 1.18 9.86
CA GLY A 19 0.49 -0.11 9.91
C GLY A 19 1.98 0.01 9.60
N ALA A 20 2.42 1.08 8.92
CA ALA A 20 3.83 1.30 8.64
C ALA A 20 4.53 2.06 9.78
N SER A 21 3.82 3.00 10.42
CA SER A 21 4.37 3.90 11.45
C SER A 21 4.46 3.32 12.87
N ILE A 22 3.61 2.33 13.21
CA ILE A 22 3.54 1.76 14.56
C ILE A 22 4.50 0.56 14.66
N PRO A 23 5.46 0.54 15.61
CA PRO A 23 6.40 -0.55 15.73
C PRO A 23 5.77 -1.80 16.35
N LYS A 24 6.25 -2.96 15.93
CA LYS A 24 5.93 -4.26 16.53
C LYS A 24 6.64 -4.44 17.87
N ASN A 25 6.03 -3.98 18.96
CA ASN A 25 6.60 -4.06 20.33
C ASN A 25 5.66 -4.72 21.36
N LYS A 26 4.71 -5.54 20.91
CA LYS A 26 3.67 -6.20 21.74
C LYS A 26 2.76 -5.24 22.53
N VAL A 27 2.83 -3.93 22.29
CA VAL A 27 1.91 -2.95 22.88
C VAL A 27 0.75 -2.69 21.93
N LYS A 28 -0.49 -2.78 22.44
CA LYS A 28 -1.68 -2.35 21.71
C LYS A 28 -1.87 -0.85 21.89
N TYR A 29 -1.86 -0.10 20.78
CA TYR A 29 -2.14 1.33 20.78
C TYR A 29 -3.61 1.55 20.42
N ASN A 30 -4.34 2.29 21.25
CA ASN A 30 -5.66 2.79 20.86
C ASN A 30 -5.51 3.97 19.87
N CYS A 31 -6.62 4.45 19.31
CA CYS A 31 -6.60 5.53 18.33
C CYS A 31 -5.79 6.74 18.80
N LYS A 32 -6.05 7.26 20.01
CA LYS A 32 -5.37 8.44 20.60
C LYS A 32 -3.90 8.18 20.94
N GLY A 33 -3.58 7.01 21.46
CA GLY A 33 -2.22 6.56 21.77
C GLY A 33 -1.37 6.33 20.52
N GLY A 34 -1.99 6.12 19.37
CA GLY A 34 -1.33 6.03 18.07
C GLY A 34 -0.85 7.36 17.50
N TRP A 35 -1.35 8.51 17.98
CA TRP A 35 -0.99 9.84 17.45
C TRP A 35 0.50 10.13 17.62
N LYS A 36 1.11 9.62 18.70
CA LYS A 36 2.57 9.72 18.89
C LYS A 36 3.37 9.09 17.73
N TRP A 37 2.85 8.04 17.09
CA TRP A 37 3.50 7.40 15.93
C TRP A 37 3.23 8.17 14.65
N ARG A 38 2.04 8.77 14.53
CA ARG A 38 1.72 9.69 13.44
C ARG A 38 2.65 10.91 13.46
N ASP A 39 2.84 11.51 14.63
CA ASP A 39 3.53 12.79 14.84
C ASP A 39 5.05 12.63 15.06
N SER A 40 5.56 11.39 15.13
CA SER A 40 6.97 11.09 15.30
C SER A 40 7.82 11.60 14.13
N SER A 41 8.97 12.23 14.40
CA SER A 41 9.96 12.58 13.37
C SER A 41 10.85 11.40 12.95
N LYS A 42 10.76 10.25 13.63
CA LYS A 42 11.47 9.03 13.24
C LYS A 42 10.84 8.44 11.96
N PRO A 43 11.63 7.78 11.09
CA PRO A 43 11.11 7.06 9.94
C PRO A 43 10.15 5.94 10.36
N ASN A 44 9.30 5.50 9.44
CA ASN A 44 8.41 4.38 9.65
C ASN A 44 9.23 3.12 9.99
N PRO A 45 8.92 2.41 11.09
CA PRO A 45 9.62 1.17 11.45
C PRO A 45 9.38 0.02 10.47
N HIS A 46 8.32 0.10 9.67
CA HIS A 46 8.00 -0.88 8.62
C HIS A 46 7.94 -0.19 7.26
N THR A 47 8.74 -0.67 6.32
CA THR A 47 8.69 -0.21 4.93
C THR A 47 7.49 -0.84 4.23
N ILE A 48 6.54 -0.01 3.78
CA ILE A 48 5.40 -0.46 2.97
C ILE A 48 5.80 -0.55 1.50
N VAL A 49 6.59 -1.58 1.18
CA VAL A 49 7.20 -1.76 -0.15
C VAL A 49 6.14 -1.74 -1.25
N GLY A 50 6.41 -0.97 -2.31
CA GLY A 50 5.54 -0.85 -3.49
C GLY A 50 4.45 0.21 -3.39
N ALA A 51 4.23 0.81 -2.21
CA ALA A 51 3.23 1.86 -2.06
C ALA A 51 3.66 3.15 -2.79
N MET A 52 2.86 3.58 -3.76
CA MET A 52 2.95 4.92 -4.32
C MET A 52 2.31 5.94 -3.38
N VAL A 53 3.07 6.96 -2.97
CA VAL A 53 2.55 8.11 -2.21
C VAL A 53 1.88 9.12 -3.15
N ALA A 54 1.09 10.05 -2.61
CA ALA A 54 0.39 11.08 -3.38
C ALA A 54 1.31 11.88 -4.32
N GLY A 55 2.55 12.16 -3.90
CA GLY A 55 3.57 12.75 -4.76
C GLY A 55 3.86 14.23 -4.47
N PRO A 56 4.58 14.93 -5.36
CA PRO A 56 4.98 16.31 -5.16
C PRO A 56 3.86 17.31 -5.45
N ASP A 57 4.09 18.57 -5.13
CA ASP A 57 3.24 19.68 -5.55
C ASP A 57 3.48 20.04 -7.04
N LYS A 58 2.75 21.05 -7.52
CA LYS A 58 2.84 21.56 -8.90
C LYS A 58 4.20 22.17 -9.28
N HIS A 59 5.11 22.37 -8.31
CA HIS A 59 6.45 22.88 -8.53
C HIS A 59 7.51 21.82 -8.20
N ASP A 60 7.13 20.54 -8.20
CA ASP A 60 7.98 19.39 -7.89
C ASP A 60 8.55 19.37 -6.46
N HIS A 61 8.00 20.16 -5.53
CA HIS A 61 8.38 20.07 -4.12
C HIS A 61 7.71 18.88 -3.45
N PHE A 62 8.48 18.14 -2.66
CA PHE A 62 7.98 17.00 -1.90
C PHE A 62 8.42 17.09 -0.44
N HIS A 63 7.45 16.95 0.47
CA HIS A 63 7.70 16.93 1.90
C HIS A 63 7.46 15.53 2.46
N ASP A 64 8.53 14.80 2.78
CA ASP A 64 8.45 13.48 3.44
C ASP A 64 8.12 13.64 4.94
N VAL A 65 6.91 14.11 5.22
CA VAL A 65 6.40 14.36 6.57
C VAL A 65 5.09 13.60 6.76
N ARG A 66 5.07 12.67 7.72
CA ARG A 66 3.94 11.76 7.93
C ARG A 66 2.62 12.45 8.20
N THR A 67 2.61 13.60 8.87
CA THR A 67 1.37 14.35 9.14
C THR A 67 0.84 15.06 7.89
N ASN A 68 1.66 15.21 6.86
CA ASN A 68 1.32 15.84 5.60
C ASN A 68 0.83 14.79 4.58
N TYR A 69 -0.43 14.40 4.75
CA TYR A 69 -1.07 13.37 3.93
C TYR A 69 -1.13 13.76 2.44
N ASN A 70 -1.21 15.06 2.12
CA ASN A 70 -1.22 15.55 0.73
C ASN A 70 -0.02 15.09 -0.12
N TYR A 71 1.12 14.79 0.52
CA TYR A 71 2.31 14.29 -0.17
C TYR A 71 2.56 12.80 0.11
N THR A 72 2.32 12.37 1.36
CA THR A 72 2.82 11.08 1.87
C THR A 72 1.75 10.00 2.01
N GLU A 73 0.49 10.28 1.65
CA GLU A 73 -0.60 9.30 1.73
C GLU A 73 -0.59 8.35 0.53
N PRO A 74 -0.46 7.03 0.76
CA PRO A 74 -0.68 6.04 -0.27
C PRO A 74 -2.17 5.69 -0.34
N THR A 75 -2.69 5.52 -1.56
CA THR A 75 -4.09 5.14 -1.78
C THR A 75 -4.19 3.86 -2.59
N LEU A 76 -5.24 3.07 -2.35
CA LEU A 76 -5.52 1.87 -3.15
C LEU A 76 -5.75 2.23 -4.62
N ALA A 77 -6.52 3.29 -4.88
CA ALA A 77 -6.81 3.76 -6.23
C ALA A 77 -5.55 4.20 -6.99
N GLY A 78 -4.65 4.97 -6.34
CA GLY A 78 -3.39 5.39 -6.95
C GLY A 78 -2.50 4.20 -7.31
N ASN A 79 -2.39 3.21 -6.41
CA ASN A 79 -1.62 2.00 -6.68
C ASN A 79 -2.26 1.12 -7.76
N ALA A 80 -3.59 1.03 -7.82
CA ALA A 80 -4.29 0.31 -8.89
C ALA A 80 -3.98 0.91 -10.27
N GLY A 81 -4.00 2.24 -10.38
CA GLY A 81 -3.62 2.94 -11.62
C GLY A 81 -2.15 2.73 -11.99
N LEU A 82 -1.25 2.81 -11.01
CA LEU A 82 0.18 2.54 -11.22
C LEU A 82 0.40 1.11 -11.74
N VAL A 83 -0.19 0.11 -11.10
CA VAL A 83 -0.04 -1.29 -11.51
C VAL A 83 -0.60 -1.52 -12.92
N ALA A 84 -1.77 -0.95 -13.24
CA ALA A 84 -2.34 -1.05 -14.58
C ALA A 84 -1.41 -0.45 -15.65
N ALA A 85 -0.83 0.72 -15.40
CA ALA A 85 0.11 1.36 -16.31
C ALA A 85 1.41 0.55 -16.47
N LEU A 86 1.95 0.01 -15.37
CA LEU A 86 3.15 -0.83 -15.41
C LEU A 86 2.91 -2.12 -16.21
N VAL A 87 1.77 -2.78 -16.01
CA VAL A 87 1.38 -3.98 -16.78
C VAL A 87 1.30 -3.65 -18.27
N ALA A 88 0.64 -2.54 -18.62
CA ALA A 88 0.54 -2.10 -20.01
C ALA A 88 1.91 -1.78 -20.65
N LEU A 89 2.87 -1.27 -19.85
CA LEU A 89 4.22 -0.98 -20.31
C LEU A 89 5.12 -2.22 -20.40
N SER A 90 4.95 -3.18 -19.49
CA SER A 90 5.75 -4.41 -19.43
C SER A 90 5.25 -5.52 -20.35
N GLY A 91 4.01 -5.41 -20.83
CA GLY A 91 3.41 -6.38 -21.74
C GLY A 91 4.09 -6.36 -23.10
N ASP A 92 4.42 -7.56 -23.61
CA ASP A 92 4.85 -7.72 -24.99
C ASP A 92 3.68 -7.29 -25.90
N LYS A 93 3.95 -6.59 -27.02
CA LYS A 93 2.89 -6.01 -27.89
C LYS A 93 1.90 -7.03 -28.47
N THR A 94 2.17 -8.32 -28.25
CA THR A 94 1.46 -9.49 -28.77
C THR A 94 0.53 -10.16 -27.75
N THR A 95 0.60 -9.83 -26.46
CA THR A 95 -0.23 -10.45 -25.42
C THR A 95 -1.37 -9.52 -24.98
N GLY A 96 -2.58 -9.80 -25.45
CA GLY A 96 -3.78 -9.16 -24.92
C GLY A 96 -3.94 -9.51 -23.43
N ILE A 97 -4.33 -8.53 -22.60
CA ILE A 97 -4.67 -8.77 -21.20
C ILE A 97 -5.95 -9.61 -21.17
N ASP A 98 -5.85 -10.88 -20.79
CA ASP A 98 -7.03 -11.73 -20.56
C ASP A 98 -7.69 -11.34 -19.23
N LYS A 99 -8.80 -10.60 -19.34
CA LYS A 99 -9.58 -10.13 -18.20
C LYS A 99 -10.17 -11.27 -17.36
N ASN A 100 -10.34 -12.46 -17.95
CA ASN A 100 -10.89 -13.62 -17.26
C ASN A 100 -9.85 -14.31 -16.38
N THR A 101 -8.57 -14.20 -16.73
CA THR A 101 -7.49 -14.90 -16.01
C THR A 101 -6.50 -13.98 -15.29
N LEU A 102 -6.63 -12.66 -15.46
CA LEU A 102 -5.75 -11.65 -14.85
C LEU A 102 -5.55 -11.84 -13.33
N PHE A 103 -6.60 -12.27 -12.62
CA PHE A 103 -6.56 -12.50 -11.18
C PHE A 103 -6.43 -13.98 -10.78
N SER A 104 -6.37 -14.92 -11.74
CA SER A 104 -6.28 -16.35 -11.45
C SER A 104 -4.99 -16.73 -10.70
N ALA A 105 -3.92 -15.99 -10.95
CA ALA A 105 -2.63 -16.19 -10.29
C ALA A 105 -2.53 -15.48 -8.94
N VAL A 106 -3.51 -14.63 -8.57
CA VAL A 106 -3.51 -13.95 -7.27
C VAL A 106 -4.08 -14.92 -6.23
N PRO A 107 -3.28 -15.36 -5.23
CA PRO A 107 -3.79 -16.23 -4.17
C PRO A 107 -4.93 -15.52 -3.43
N PRO A 108 -5.98 -16.25 -3.01
CA PRO A 108 -7.05 -15.65 -2.23
C PRO A 108 -6.45 -15.04 -0.94
N MET A 109 -6.73 -13.75 -0.69
CA MET A 109 -6.23 -13.03 0.48
C MET A 109 -6.78 -13.58 1.81
N PHE A 110 -7.84 -14.37 1.75
CA PHE A 110 -8.46 -15.02 2.89
C PHE A 110 -8.59 -16.52 2.62
N PRO A 111 -8.57 -17.36 3.68
CA PRO A 111 -8.94 -18.76 3.54
C PRO A 111 -10.32 -18.87 2.89
N THR A 112 -10.50 -19.86 2.01
CA THR A 112 -11.83 -20.21 1.52
C THR A 112 -12.75 -20.48 2.72
N PRO A 113 -13.92 -19.84 2.82
CA PRO A 113 -14.88 -20.15 3.86
C PRO A 113 -15.16 -21.66 3.87
N PRO A 114 -15.37 -22.28 5.04
CA PRO A 114 -15.79 -23.67 5.09
C PRO A 114 -17.10 -23.83 4.31
N PRO A 115 -17.32 -24.99 3.66
CA PRO A 115 -18.58 -25.25 2.97
C PRO A 115 -19.75 -25.10 3.96
N PRO A 116 -20.93 -24.64 3.49
CA PRO A 116 -22.11 -24.56 4.34
C PRO A 116 -22.39 -25.93 4.96
N PRO A 117 -22.90 -25.98 6.21
CA PRO A 117 -23.28 -27.24 6.83
C PRO A 117 -24.28 -27.99 5.93
N ALA A 118 -24.20 -29.31 5.95
CA ALA A 118 -25.12 -30.16 5.20
C ALA A 118 -26.58 -29.76 5.52
N PRO A 119 -27.49 -29.75 4.53
CA PRO A 119 -28.90 -29.51 4.78
C PRO A 119 -29.39 -30.43 5.89
N TRP A 120 -30.05 -29.86 6.90
CA TRP A 120 -30.61 -30.62 8.00
C TRP A 120 -31.56 -31.69 7.43
N LYS A 121 -31.30 -32.96 7.74
CA LYS A 121 -32.21 -34.06 7.42
C LYS A 121 -33.06 -34.35 8.67
N PRO A 122 -34.39 -34.21 8.60
CA PRO A 122 -35.30 -34.61 9.67
C PRO A 122 -35.17 -36.10 10.02
#